data_AF-A0AAW6XN41-F1
#
_entry.id   AF-A0AAW6XN41-F1
#
_cell.length_a   1.000
_cell.length_b   1.000
_cell.length_c   1.000
_cell.angle_alpha   90.00
_cell.angle_beta   90.00
_cell.angle_gamma   90.00
#
_symmetry.space_group_name_H-M   'P 1'
#
loop_
_entity.id
_entity.type
_entity.pdbx_description
1 polymer ?
#
loop_
_entity_poly.entity_id
_entity_poly.type
_entity_poly.pdbx_seq_one_letter_code
_entity_poly.pdbx_strand_id
1 'polypeptide(L)' 'DSPYVPGWDCHGLPIELKVEQEYGKPGEKFTAAEFRAKCREYAATQVDGQRKDFIRLGVLGDWSHPYLTMDFKTEANIIR' A
#
# COMPACT_ATOMS: atom_id res chain seq x y z
N ASP A 1 -9.90 25.60 -10.01
CA ASP A 1 -9.02 24.70 -9.25
C ASP A 1 -8.93 23.34 -9.91
N SER A 2 -7.74 22.75 -9.91
CA SER A 2 -7.44 21.43 -10.48
C SER A 2 -6.93 20.53 -9.36
N PRO A 3 -7.80 19.76 -8.66
CA PRO A 3 -7.37 18.94 -7.54
C PRO A 3 -6.47 17.78 -8.00
N TYR A 4 -5.28 17.69 -7.42
CA TYR A 4 -4.37 16.56 -7.61
C TYR A 4 -4.40 15.68 -6.36
N VAL A 5 -4.87 14.44 -6.52
CA VAL A 5 -4.93 13.43 -5.46
C VAL A 5 -3.88 12.35 -5.78
N PRO A 6 -2.79 12.26 -5.00
CA PRO A 6 -1.79 11.21 -5.15
C PRO A 6 -2.41 9.82 -4.89
N GLY A 7 -1.85 8.79 -5.53
CA GLY A 7 -2.32 7.42 -5.34
C GLY A 7 -1.21 6.38 -5.38
N TRP A 8 -1.46 5.24 -4.74
CA TRP A 8 -0.51 4.13 -4.64
C TRP A 8 -1.16 2.80 -5.00
N ASP A 9 -0.36 1.96 -5.66
CA ASP A 9 -0.65 0.56 -5.82
C ASP A 9 -0.05 -0.24 -4.64
N CYS A 10 -0.93 -0.91 -3.89
CA CYS A 10 -0.63 -1.51 -2.60
C CYS A 10 -0.72 -3.05 -2.61
N HIS A 11 -0.94 -3.66 -3.78
CA HIS A 11 -1.08 -5.11 -3.93
C HIS A 11 -0.03 -5.69 -4.89
N GLY A 12 0.00 -7.02 -4.98
CA GLY A 12 0.74 -7.75 -6.01
C GLY A 12 2.06 -8.36 -5.54
N LEU A 13 2.61 -9.17 -6.44
CA LEU A 13 3.78 -10.02 -6.20
C LEU A 13 5.02 -9.28 -5.65
N PRO A 14 5.33 -8.03 -6.07
CA PRO A 14 6.49 -7.33 -5.52
C PRO A 14 6.45 -7.15 -3.99
N ILE A 15 5.27 -6.86 -3.42
CA ILE A 15 5.09 -6.71 -1.97
C ILE A 15 5.15 -8.09 -1.29
N GLU A 16 4.46 -9.07 -1.87
CA GLU A 16 4.42 -10.44 -1.34
C GLU A 16 5.84 -11.02 -1.24
N LEU A 17 6.66 -10.89 -2.28
CA LEU A 17 8.05 -11.37 -2.27
C LEU A 17 8.91 -10.67 -1.21
N LYS A 18 8.68 -9.38 -0.94
CA LYS A 18 9.41 -8.66 0.12
C LYS A 18 9.02 -9.12 1.51
N VAL A 19 7.73 -9.30 1.76
CA VAL A 19 7.23 -9.82 3.03
C VAL A 19 7.67 -11.27 3.24
N GLU A 20 7.67 -12.10 2.18
CA GLU A 20 8.21 -13.46 2.24
C GLU A 20 9.70 -13.50 2.59
N GLN A 21 10.49 -12.55 2.06
CA GLN A 21 11.93 -12.44 2.39
C GLN A 21 12.18 -12.08 3.86
N GLU A 22 11.33 -11.21 4.44
CA GLU A 22 11.49 -10.74 5.81
C GLU A 22 10.91 -11.70 6.86
N TYR A 23 9.75 -12.27 6.57
CA TYR A 23 8.98 -13.04 7.55
C TYR A 23 8.94 -14.54 7.22
N GLY A 24 8.96 -14.91 5.94
CA GLY A 24 8.80 -16.27 5.45
C GLY A 24 7.46 -16.50 4.74
N LYS A 25 7.29 -17.69 4.18
CA LYS A 25 6.13 -18.02 3.34
C LYS A 25 4.84 -18.26 4.14
N PRO A 26 3.67 -17.89 3.58
CA PRO A 26 2.38 -18.30 4.14
C PRO A 26 2.23 -19.83 4.12
N GLY A 27 1.62 -20.39 5.16
CA GLY A 27 1.43 -21.83 5.34
C GLY A 27 2.56 -22.55 6.09
N GLU A 28 3.71 -21.91 6.29
CA GLU A 28 4.79 -22.43 7.15
C GLU A 28 4.77 -21.79 8.54
N LYS A 29 4.98 -20.47 8.59
CA LYS A 29 5.08 -19.69 9.84
C LYS A 29 3.87 -18.81 10.12
N PHE A 30 3.06 -18.54 9.10
CA PHE A 30 1.90 -17.65 9.17
C PHE A 30 0.72 -18.25 8.43
N THR A 31 -0.48 -17.91 8.88
CA THR A 31 -1.69 -18.09 8.08
C THR A 31 -1.70 -17.12 6.90
N ALA A 32 -2.49 -17.42 5.86
CA ALA A 32 -2.66 -16.51 4.74
C ALA A 32 -3.24 -15.15 5.16
N ALA A 33 -4.07 -15.11 6.22
CA ALA A 33 -4.63 -13.88 6.75
C ALA A 33 -3.55 -13.01 7.41
N GLU A 34 -2.69 -13.59 8.24
CA GLU A 34 -1.56 -12.90 8.87
C GLU A 34 -0.55 -12.41 7.81
N PHE A 35 -0.25 -13.23 6.81
CA PHE A 35 0.62 -12.83 5.70
C PHE A 35 0.06 -11.61 4.96
N ARG A 36 -1.24 -11.61 4.62
CA ARG A 36 -1.89 -10.45 3.98
C ARG A 36 -1.89 -9.22 4.89
N ALA A 37 -2.04 -9.38 6.20
CA ALA A 37 -1.94 -8.29 7.15
C ALA A 37 -0.52 -7.67 7.11
N LYS A 38 0.52 -8.51 7.08
CA LYS A 38 1.90 -8.06 6.90
C LYS A 38 2.16 -7.36 5.58
N CYS A 39 1.56 -7.83 4.48
CA CYS A 39 1.62 -7.10 3.21
C CYS A 39 0.99 -5.70 3.30
N ARG A 40 -0.18 -5.55 3.96
CA ARG A 40 -0.81 -4.24 4.17
C ARG A 40 0.06 -3.33 5.04
N GLU A 41 0.64 -3.87 6.12
CA GLU A 41 1.57 -3.13 6.98
C GLU A 41 2.80 -2.65 6.18
N TYR A 42 3.43 -3.54 5.41
CA TYR A 42 4.57 -3.20 4.56
C TYR A 42 4.20 -2.10 3.56
N ALA A 43 3.09 -2.25 2.83
CA ALA A 43 2.60 -1.25 1.88
C ALA A 43 2.42 0.12 2.54
N ALA A 44 1.81 0.18 3.73
CA ALA A 44 1.61 1.43 4.47
C ALA A 44 2.94 2.13 4.81
N THR A 45 3.97 1.37 5.22
CA THR A 45 5.30 1.96 5.49
C THR A 45 5.93 2.56 4.24
N GLN A 46 5.77 1.93 3.08
CA GLN A 46 6.31 2.40 1.81
C GLN A 46 5.56 3.65 1.32
N VAL A 47 4.22 3.65 1.43
CA VAL A 47 3.38 4.82 1.13
C VAL A 47 3.84 6.03 1.95
N ASP A 48 4.05 5.86 3.26
CA ASP A 48 4.49 6.93 4.14
C ASP A 48 5.87 7.48 3.81
N GLY A 49 6.83 6.59 3.47
CA GLY A 49 8.16 6.99 3.02
C GLY A 49 8.09 7.82 1.74
N GLN A 50 7.47 7.26 0.69
CA GLN A 50 7.35 7.91 -0.61
C GLN A 50 6.58 9.23 -0.53
N ARG A 51 5.50 9.28 0.26
CA ARG A 51 4.73 10.51 0.49
C ARG A 51 5.60 11.62 1.07
N LYS A 52 6.41 11.32 2.09
CA LYS A 52 7.34 12.30 2.67
C LYS A 52 8.34 12.80 1.65
N ASP A 53 8.88 11.91 0.82
CA ASP A 53 9.83 12.26 -0.22
C ASP A 53 9.21 13.13 -1.32
N PHE A 54 7.99 12.82 -1.77
CA PHE A 54 7.29 13.66 -2.75
C PHE A 54 6.93 15.04 -2.20
N ILE A 55 6.49 15.13 -0.95
CA ILE A 55 6.27 16.40 -0.26
C ILE A 55 7.58 17.20 -0.21
N ARG A 56 8.70 16.54 0.13
CA ARG A 56 10.03 17.16 0.16
C ARG A 56 10.49 17.67 -1.21
N LEU A 57 10.11 16.99 -2.29
CA LEU A 57 10.37 17.41 -3.67
C LEU A 57 9.49 18.58 -4.14
N GLY A 58 8.56 19.05 -3.29
CA GLY A 58 7.70 20.20 -3.57
C GLY A 58 6.45 19.84 -4.38
N VAL A 59 6.07 18.56 -4.46
CA VAL A 59 4.84 18.15 -5.14
C VAL A 59 3.63 18.61 -4.32
N LEU A 60 2.73 19.36 -4.96
CA LEU A 60 1.52 19.90 -4.34
C LEU A 60 0.32 19.00 -4.67
N GLY A 61 -0.30 18.42 -3.64
CA GLY A 61 -1.48 17.54 -3.78
C GLY A 61 -2.17 17.30 -2.44
N ASP A 62 -3.32 16.62 -2.48
CA ASP A 62 -4.01 16.19 -1.25
C ASP A 62 -3.32 14.95 -0.65
N TRP A 63 -2.32 15.20 0.19
CA TRP A 63 -1.59 14.16 0.91
C TRP A 63 -2.37 13.57 2.11
N SER A 64 -3.49 14.19 2.49
CA SER A 64 -4.34 13.75 3.60
C SER A 64 -5.39 12.73 3.17
N HIS A 65 -5.83 12.77 1.91
CA HIS A 65 -6.79 11.83 1.34
C HIS A 65 -6.24 11.16 0.08
N PRO A 66 -5.11 10.42 0.17
CA PRO A 66 -4.56 9.72 -0.97
C PRO A 66 -5.47 8.57 -1.40
N TYR A 67 -5.40 8.20 -2.67
CA TYR A 67 -6.05 7.00 -3.19
C TYR A 67 -5.16 5.77 -2.95
N LEU A 68 -5.64 4.78 -2.20
CA LEU A 68 -4.91 3.52 -1.99
C LEU A 68 -5.70 2.35 -2.58
N THR A 69 -5.04 1.49 -3.37
CA THR A 69 -5.71 0.29 -3.91
C THR A 69 -6.09 -0.73 -2.82
N MET A 70 -5.47 -0.65 -1.64
CA MET A 70 -5.79 -1.46 -0.47
C MET A 70 -6.94 -0.91 0.40
N ASP A 71 -7.49 0.27 0.10
CA ASP A 71 -8.65 0.77 0.81
C ASP A 71 -9.88 -0.09 0.51
N PHE A 72 -10.64 -0.46 1.55
CA PHE A 72 -11.82 -1.31 1.39
C PHE A 72 -12.83 -0.75 0.38
N LYS A 73 -12.98 0.58 0.32
CA LYS A 73 -13.84 1.25 -0.66
C LYS A 73 -13.35 1.02 -2.09
N THR A 74 -12.03 1.08 -2.30
CA THR A 74 -11.41 0.83 -3.60
C THR A 74 -11.57 -0.63 -3.99
N GLU A 75 -11.23 -1.56 -3.11
CA GLU A 75 -11.39 -3.01 -3.32
C GLU A 75 -12.85 -3.38 -3.67
N ALA A 76 -13.83 -2.82 -2.95
CA ALA A 76 -15.25 -3.06 -3.22
C ALA A 76 -15.69 -2.55 -4.60
N ASN A 77 -15.14 -1.42 -5.06
CA ASN A 77 -15.49 -0.86 -6.36
C ASN A 77 -14.85 -1.61 -7.54
N ILE A 78 -13.75 -2.33 -7.33
CA ILE A 78 -13.10 -3.14 -8.39
C ILE A 78 -13.97 -4.33 -8.80
N ILE A 79 -14.73 -4.90 -7.87
CA ILE A 79 -15.53 -6.11 -8.07
C ILE A 79 -16.91 -5.82 -8.71
N ARG A 80 -17.36 -4.56 -8.66
CA ARG A 80 -18.69 -4.14 -9.12
C ARG A 80 -18.82 -4.15 -10.63
#